data_AF-A0A5C1ABS5-F1
#
_entry.id   AF-A0A5C1ABS5-F1
#
_cell.length_a   1.000
_cell.length_b   1.000
_cell.length_c   1.000
_cell.angle_alpha   90.00
_cell.angle_beta   90.00
_cell.angle_gamma   90.00
#
_symmetry.space_group_name_H-M   'P 1'
#
loop_
_entity.id
_entity.type
_entity.pdbx_description
1 polymer ?
#
loop_
_entity_poly.entity_id
_entity_poly.type
_entity_poly.pdbx_seq_one_letter_code
_entity_poly.pdbx_strand_id
1 'polypeptide(L)'
;MGSKWREHAKLKGRFMPDHPDDLQVFVHDGGPRLSRNPAEAVWVTVTGVDGEVFRGRVLNQPHNLRSVRQGSEIKFVVADGAEFPVMASDKYLREREAWVIHPCRKCGFSELFDAPSDLIRAVFPDTPADAQMSMFTSFCPLCGGVQGVESKGNPAPSGGEAALAPQAAERPWWRFW
;
A
#
# COMPACT_ATOMS: atom_id res chain seq x y z
N MET A 1 17.56 -27.54 0.76
CA MET A 1 16.23 -27.15 0.23
C MET A 1 16.43 -25.86 -0.54
N GLY A 2 16.28 -25.87 -1.86
CA GLY A 2 16.48 -24.68 -2.69
C GLY A 2 15.55 -23.55 -2.24
N SER A 3 16.11 -22.36 -2.07
CA SER A 3 15.39 -21.17 -1.64
C SER A 3 14.36 -20.77 -2.69
N LYS A 4 13.10 -21.21 -2.54
CA LYS A 4 11.97 -20.95 -3.47
C LYS A 4 11.82 -19.49 -3.90
N TRP A 5 12.30 -18.54 -3.08
CA TRP A 5 12.27 -17.11 -3.38
C TRP A 5 13.28 -16.68 -4.47
N ARG A 6 14.41 -17.38 -4.66
CA ARG A 6 15.42 -17.03 -5.67
C ARG A 6 14.88 -17.13 -7.10
N GLU A 7 14.01 -18.10 -7.31
CA GLU A 7 13.38 -18.38 -8.60
C GLU A 7 12.07 -17.61 -8.78
N HIS A 8 11.65 -16.82 -7.77
CA HIS A 8 10.40 -16.08 -7.83
C HIS A 8 10.46 -14.98 -8.88
N ALA A 9 9.56 -15.04 -9.86
CA ALA A 9 9.56 -14.15 -11.03
C ALA A 9 9.62 -12.66 -10.64
N LYS A 10 8.88 -12.26 -9.58
CA LYS A 10 8.84 -10.87 -9.09
C LYS A 10 10.16 -10.33 -8.51
N LEU A 11 11.08 -11.21 -8.10
CA LEU A 11 12.40 -10.81 -7.58
C LEU A 11 13.52 -10.87 -8.63
N LYS A 12 13.24 -11.41 -9.83
CA LYS A 12 14.22 -11.51 -10.90
C LYS A 12 14.76 -10.12 -11.26
N GLY A 13 16.09 -9.99 -11.26
CA GLY A 13 16.78 -8.74 -11.59
C GLY A 13 16.78 -7.67 -10.50
N ARG A 14 16.30 -7.99 -9.29
CA ARG A 14 16.30 -7.05 -8.14
C ARG A 14 17.46 -7.28 -7.17
N PHE A 15 18.16 -8.40 -7.29
CA PHE A 15 19.31 -8.73 -6.45
C PHE A 15 20.57 -8.00 -6.87
N MET A 16 21.45 -7.73 -5.91
CA MET A 16 22.78 -7.22 -6.20
C MET A 16 23.62 -8.26 -6.97
N PRO A 17 24.49 -7.82 -7.90
CA PRO A 17 25.41 -8.72 -8.61
C PRO A 17 26.33 -9.51 -7.66
N ASP A 18 26.88 -8.85 -6.64
CA ASP A 18 27.87 -9.45 -5.72
C ASP A 18 27.22 -10.08 -4.48
N HIS A 19 25.91 -9.87 -4.27
CA HIS A 19 25.16 -10.37 -3.13
C HIS A 19 23.82 -10.97 -3.60
N PRO A 20 23.79 -12.28 -3.93
CA PRO A 20 22.67 -12.91 -4.65
C PRO A 20 21.38 -13.07 -3.81
N ASP A 21 21.40 -12.59 -2.57
CA ASP A 21 20.31 -12.68 -1.60
C ASP A 21 19.84 -11.30 -1.17
N ASP A 22 20.58 -10.25 -1.54
CA ASP A 22 20.40 -8.91 -1.03
C ASP A 22 19.73 -8.04 -2.09
N LEU A 23 18.69 -7.31 -1.68
CA LEU A 23 17.96 -6.35 -2.50
C LEU A 23 17.55 -5.13 -1.68
N GLN A 24 17.19 -4.04 -2.35
CA GLN A 24 16.65 -2.86 -1.67
C GLN A 24 15.14 -3.02 -1.45
N VAL A 25 14.65 -2.59 -0.27
CA VAL A 25 13.23 -2.56 0.10
C VAL A 25 12.89 -1.18 0.66
N PHE A 26 11.74 -0.62 0.26
CA PHE A 26 11.17 0.53 0.94
C PHE A 26 10.59 0.14 2.29
N VAL A 27 11.15 0.67 3.38
CA VAL A 27 10.65 0.54 4.75
C VAL A 27 10.03 1.86 5.21
N HIS A 28 9.06 1.81 6.13
CA HIS A 28 8.32 3.00 6.56
C HIS A 28 7.74 2.84 7.98
N ASP A 29 7.42 3.96 8.63
CA ASP A 29 6.64 3.98 9.89
C ASP A 29 5.12 4.14 9.65
N GLY A 30 4.70 4.19 8.39
CA GLY A 30 3.32 4.39 7.96
C GLY A 30 3.25 5.38 6.81
N GLY A 31 2.08 5.52 6.20
CA GLY A 31 1.80 6.51 5.16
C GLY A 31 1.60 7.93 5.74
N PRO A 32 1.41 8.93 4.86
CA PRO A 32 1.39 10.35 5.24
C PRO A 32 0.25 10.75 6.19
N ARG A 33 -0.74 9.88 6.42
CA ARG A 33 -1.81 10.08 7.40
C ARG A 33 -1.42 9.64 8.81
N LEU A 34 -0.47 8.71 8.94
CA LEU A 34 -0.06 8.11 10.21
C LEU A 34 1.34 8.51 10.65
N SER A 35 2.25 8.74 9.70
CA SER A 35 3.63 9.11 9.94
C SER A 35 4.03 10.36 9.18
N ARG A 36 4.93 11.15 9.77
CA ARG A 36 5.62 12.27 9.11
C ARG A 36 6.99 11.87 8.55
N ASN A 37 7.48 10.68 8.89
CA ASN A 37 8.75 10.17 8.41
C ASN A 37 8.56 9.64 6.99
N PRO A 38 9.38 10.05 6.01
CA PRO A 38 9.33 9.46 4.67
C PRO A 38 9.76 7.99 4.71
N ALA A 39 9.31 7.22 3.72
CA ALA A 39 9.86 5.89 3.47
C ALA A 39 11.36 5.98 3.12
N GLU A 40 12.11 4.95 3.49
CA GLU A 40 13.54 4.84 3.22
C GLU A 40 13.84 3.53 2.49
N ALA A 41 14.77 3.56 1.53
CA ALA A 41 15.26 2.34 0.89
C ALA A 41 16.40 1.75 1.71
N VAL A 42 16.27 0.48 2.11
CA VAL A 42 17.30 -0.25 2.87
C VAL A 42 17.64 -1.57 2.20
N TRP A 43 18.87 -2.03 2.40
CA TRP A 43 19.32 -3.35 2.00
C TRP A 43 18.74 -4.43 2.91
N VAL A 44 18.29 -5.52 2.30
CA VAL A 44 17.64 -6.64 2.97
C VAL A 44 18.13 -7.95 2.37
N THR A 45 18.63 -8.86 3.22
CA THR A 45 18.86 -10.25 2.83
C THR A 45 17.54 -11.00 2.88
N VAL A 46 17.13 -11.59 1.75
CA VAL A 46 15.90 -12.40 1.66
C VAL A 46 16.11 -13.73 2.37
N THR A 47 15.22 -14.04 3.32
CA THR A 47 15.30 -15.26 4.14
C THR A 47 14.19 -16.26 3.83
N GLY A 48 13.12 -15.84 3.16
CA GLY A 48 12.00 -16.73 2.85
C GLY A 48 10.90 -16.08 2.01
N VAL A 49 9.96 -16.91 1.59
CA VAL A 49 8.72 -16.50 0.93
C VAL A 49 7.57 -17.37 1.42
N ASP A 50 6.39 -16.76 1.54
CA ASP A 50 5.10 -17.40 1.78
C ASP A 50 4.06 -16.78 0.85
N GLY A 51 3.62 -17.54 -0.16
CA GLY A 51 2.82 -17.02 -1.27
C GLY A 51 3.53 -15.86 -1.98
N GLU A 52 2.94 -14.67 -1.90
CA GLU A 52 3.46 -13.43 -2.49
C GLU A 52 4.15 -12.51 -1.47
N VAL A 53 4.32 -12.99 -0.23
CA VAL A 53 4.93 -12.24 0.87
C VAL A 53 6.34 -12.77 1.13
N PHE A 54 7.32 -11.90 1.00
CA PHE A 54 8.71 -12.22 1.27
C PHE A 54 9.10 -11.85 2.69
N ARG A 55 10.09 -12.55 3.21
CA ARG A 55 10.72 -12.26 4.50
C ARG A 55 12.18 -11.92 4.28
N GLY A 56 12.71 -11.00 5.06
CA GLY A 56 14.13 -10.66 5.00
C GLY A 56 14.64 -9.97 6.25
N ARG A 57 15.97 -9.88 6.35
CA ARG A 57 16.68 -9.21 7.44
C ARG A 57 17.30 -7.90 6.95
N VAL A 58 17.02 -6.81 7.65
CA VAL A 58 17.53 -5.47 7.34
C VAL A 58 19.04 -5.38 7.61
N LEU A 59 19.80 -4.87 6.65
CA LEU A 59 21.27 -4.87 6.68
C LEU A 59 21.89 -3.53 7.09
N ASN A 60 21.22 -2.41 6.82
CA ASN A 60 21.67 -1.07 7.23
C ASN A 60 20.59 -0.36 8.04
N GLN A 61 21.02 0.55 8.91
CA GLN A 61 20.14 1.31 9.80
C GLN A 61 19.37 2.38 9.00
N PRO A 62 18.03 2.40 9.00
CA PRO A 62 17.25 3.56 8.54
C PRO A 62 17.58 4.81 9.37
N HIS A 63 17.58 5.98 8.74
CA HIS A 63 18.00 7.24 9.36
C HIS A 63 16.93 7.84 10.27
N ASN A 64 15.66 7.80 9.86
CA ASN A 64 14.56 8.52 10.51
C ASN A 64 13.45 7.59 11.03
N LEU A 65 13.45 6.32 10.62
CA LEU A 65 12.44 5.36 11.03
C LEU A 65 12.63 4.87 12.47
N ARG A 66 11.51 4.63 13.14
CA ARG A 66 11.47 4.16 14.54
C ARG A 66 11.11 2.70 14.68
N SER A 67 10.26 2.19 13.78
CA SER A 67 9.73 0.83 13.82
C SER A 67 10.71 -0.21 13.24
N VAL A 68 11.62 0.22 12.37
CA VAL A 68 12.60 -0.66 11.69
C VAL A 68 14.01 -0.28 12.09
N ARG A 69 14.85 -1.27 12.37
CA ARG A 69 16.27 -1.10 12.70
C ARG A 69 17.12 -2.10 11.93
N GLN A 70 18.42 -1.85 11.88
CA GLN A 70 19.36 -2.86 11.39
C GLN A 70 19.18 -4.17 12.16
N GLY A 71 19.18 -5.30 11.44
CA GLY A 71 18.98 -6.63 12.00
C GLY A 71 17.51 -7.04 12.19
N SER A 72 16.56 -6.10 12.07
CA SER A 72 15.12 -6.41 12.12
C SER A 72 14.73 -7.40 11.03
N GLU A 73 13.79 -8.28 11.36
CA GLU A 73 13.09 -9.09 10.37
C GLU A 73 11.87 -8.32 9.88
N ILE A 74 11.69 -8.27 8.57
CA ILE A 74 10.56 -7.59 7.93
C ILE A 74 9.85 -8.52 6.95
N LYS A 75 8.59 -8.19 6.68
CA LYS A 75 7.85 -8.73 5.54
C LYS A 75 7.74 -7.66 4.47
N PHE A 76 7.76 -8.08 3.21
CA PHE A 76 7.62 -7.15 2.09
C PHE A 76 6.94 -7.82 0.89
N VAL A 77 6.37 -7.00 0.03
CA VAL A 77 5.68 -7.40 -1.20
C VAL A 77 6.25 -6.65 -2.39
N VAL A 78 6.20 -7.26 -3.57
CA VAL A 78 6.53 -6.58 -4.82
C VAL A 78 5.24 -5.98 -5.38
N ALA A 79 5.13 -4.66 -5.25
CA ALA A 79 3.99 -3.86 -5.70
C ALA A 79 4.26 -3.29 -7.10
N ASP A 80 3.20 -3.15 -7.90
CA ASP A 80 3.29 -2.34 -9.12
C ASP A 80 3.50 -0.86 -8.75
N GLY A 81 4.14 -0.10 -9.63
CA GLY A 81 4.39 1.34 -9.43
C GLY A 81 5.38 1.70 -8.32
N ALA A 82 6.07 0.72 -7.74
CA ALA A 82 7.18 0.92 -6.80
C ALA A 82 8.52 0.48 -7.42
N GLU A 83 9.55 1.30 -7.27
CA GLU A 83 10.91 0.99 -7.73
C GLU A 83 11.46 -0.24 -6.98
N PHE A 84 11.34 -0.23 -5.66
CA PHE A 84 11.73 -1.34 -4.78
C PHE A 84 10.49 -2.04 -4.22
N PRO A 85 10.59 -3.34 -3.86
CA PRO A 85 9.61 -3.98 -3.00
C PRO A 85 9.33 -3.14 -1.75
N VAL A 86 8.13 -3.25 -1.20
CA VAL A 86 7.65 -2.40 -0.11
C VAL A 86 7.37 -3.25 1.12
N MET A 87 7.85 -2.79 2.27
CA MET A 87 7.57 -3.39 3.56
C MET A 87 6.05 -3.46 3.80
N ALA A 88 5.59 -4.59 4.30
CA ALA A 88 4.19 -4.82 4.62
C ALA A 88 4.08 -5.19 6.11
N SER A 89 3.31 -4.42 6.87
CA SER A 89 3.07 -4.75 8.28
C SER A 89 2.15 -5.97 8.42
N ASP A 90 2.26 -6.71 9.53
CA ASP A 90 1.38 -7.84 9.79
C ASP A 90 -0.10 -7.44 9.84
N LYS A 91 -0.38 -6.25 10.37
CA LYS A 91 -1.74 -5.74 10.43
C LYS A 91 -2.28 -5.47 9.02
N TYR A 92 -1.49 -4.81 8.18
CA TYR A 92 -1.83 -4.59 6.79
C TYR A 92 -2.09 -5.92 6.07
N LEU A 93 -1.20 -6.89 6.19
CA LEU A 93 -1.33 -8.19 5.51
C LEU A 93 -2.59 -8.96 5.91
N ARG A 94 -3.00 -8.91 7.19
CA ARG A 94 -4.25 -9.53 7.65
C ARG A 94 -5.49 -8.86 7.06
N GLU A 95 -5.45 -7.55 6.86
CA GLU A 95 -6.61 -6.81 6.33
C GLU A 95 -6.63 -6.81 4.80
N ARG A 96 -5.46 -6.85 4.14
CA ARG A 96 -5.27 -6.69 2.69
C ARG A 96 -6.21 -7.54 1.85
N GLU A 97 -6.49 -8.78 2.25
CA GLU A 97 -7.34 -9.69 1.48
C GLU A 97 -8.80 -9.25 1.40
N ALA A 98 -9.29 -8.47 2.36
CA ALA A 98 -10.67 -7.98 2.41
C ALA A 98 -10.90 -6.74 1.53
N TRP A 99 -9.84 -6.18 0.94
CA TRP A 99 -9.90 -4.92 0.21
C TRP A 99 -9.34 -5.05 -1.22
N VAL A 100 -9.92 -4.28 -2.13
CA VAL A 100 -9.37 -3.98 -3.45
C VAL A 100 -8.69 -2.62 -3.36
N ILE A 101 -7.38 -2.60 -3.62
CA ILE A 101 -6.58 -1.37 -3.64
C ILE A 101 -6.39 -0.98 -5.10
N HIS A 102 -7.01 0.11 -5.51
CA HIS A 102 -6.88 0.59 -6.87
C HIS A 102 -5.52 1.28 -7.06
N PRO A 103 -4.79 0.99 -8.16
CA PRO A 103 -3.51 1.62 -8.44
C PRO A 103 -3.59 3.16 -8.43
N CYS A 104 -2.56 3.80 -7.91
CA CYS A 104 -2.47 5.26 -7.92
C CYS A 104 -2.45 5.78 -9.35
N ARG A 105 -3.32 6.75 -9.67
CA ARG A 105 -3.39 7.35 -11.03
C ARG A 105 -2.12 8.07 -11.48
N LYS A 106 -1.24 8.44 -10.53
CA LYS A 106 -0.02 9.22 -10.81
C LYS A 106 1.22 8.34 -11.03
N CYS A 107 1.43 7.32 -10.19
CA CYS A 107 2.63 6.47 -10.27
C CYS A 107 2.34 4.98 -10.45
N GLY A 108 1.07 4.56 -10.48
CA GLY A 108 0.67 3.16 -10.61
C GLY A 108 0.82 2.33 -9.32
N PHE A 109 1.20 2.95 -8.20
CA PHE A 109 1.39 2.21 -6.95
C PHE A 109 0.14 1.45 -6.52
N SER A 110 0.25 0.14 -6.27
CA SER A 110 -0.89 -0.76 -6.08
C SER A 110 -1.07 -1.30 -4.65
N GLU A 111 -0.32 -0.78 -3.68
CA GLU A 111 -0.42 -1.20 -2.27
C GLU A 111 -0.70 0.01 -1.35
N LEU A 112 -0.85 -0.26 -0.06
CA LEU A 112 -0.90 0.74 1.01
C LEU A 112 0.26 0.52 1.98
N PHE A 113 0.74 1.59 2.62
CA PHE A 113 1.68 1.46 3.74
C PHE A 113 0.98 1.10 5.04
N ASP A 114 -0.27 1.55 5.20
CA ASP A 114 -1.05 1.38 6.42
C ASP A 114 -2.18 0.38 6.23
N ALA A 115 -2.60 -0.26 7.33
CA ALA A 115 -3.78 -1.09 7.32
C ALA A 115 -5.03 -0.23 7.00
N PRO A 116 -5.98 -0.72 6.17
CA PRO A 116 -7.21 0.00 5.85
C PRO A 116 -7.96 0.52 7.09
N SER A 117 -8.03 -0.26 8.17
CA SER A 117 -8.67 0.17 9.42
C SER A 117 -8.00 1.40 10.07
N ASP A 118 -6.68 1.50 9.98
CA ASP A 118 -5.94 2.66 10.51
C ASP A 118 -6.18 3.90 9.66
N LEU A 119 -6.22 3.74 8.33
CA LEU A 119 -6.55 4.84 7.42
C LEU A 119 -7.98 5.34 7.64
N ILE A 120 -8.95 4.43 7.77
CA ILE A 120 -10.35 4.80 8.04
C ILE A 120 -10.44 5.59 9.34
N ARG A 121 -9.80 5.14 10.41
CA ARG A 121 -9.79 5.85 11.69
C ARG A 121 -9.13 7.22 11.60
N ALA A 122 -8.05 7.35 10.83
CA ALA A 122 -7.33 8.61 10.66
C ALA A 122 -8.10 9.62 9.79
N VAL A 123 -8.86 9.14 8.81
CA VAL A 123 -9.58 10.00 7.84
C VAL A 123 -11.01 10.30 8.29
N PHE A 124 -11.67 9.36 8.97
CA PHE A 124 -13.06 9.44 9.42
C PHE A 124 -13.16 9.16 10.93
N PRO A 125 -12.61 10.05 11.78
CA PRO A 125 -12.52 9.81 13.22
C PRO A 125 -13.89 9.67 13.91
N ASP A 126 -14.93 10.29 13.35
CA ASP A 126 -16.30 10.27 13.91
C ASP A 126 -17.16 9.12 13.37
N THR A 127 -16.55 8.15 12.66
CA THR A 127 -17.27 6.96 12.16
C THR A 127 -17.80 6.14 13.34
N PRO A 128 -19.11 5.85 13.40
CA PRO A 128 -19.68 4.95 14.40
C PRO A 128 -19.00 3.58 14.40
N ALA A 129 -18.88 2.95 15.57
CA ALA A 129 -18.17 1.68 15.71
C ALA A 129 -18.79 0.51 14.91
N ASP A 130 -20.08 0.63 14.57
CA ASP A 130 -20.85 -0.33 13.78
C ASP A 130 -20.94 0.03 12.30
N ALA A 131 -20.45 1.21 11.88
CA ALA A 131 -20.48 1.62 10.49
C ALA A 131 -19.49 0.80 9.66
N GLN A 132 -19.99 0.18 8.59
CA GLN A 132 -19.16 -0.55 7.63
C GLN A 132 -18.75 0.35 6.48
N MET A 133 -17.44 0.52 6.30
CA MET A 133 -16.90 1.28 5.18
C MET A 133 -16.87 0.42 3.92
N SER A 134 -17.62 0.81 2.88
CA SER A 134 -17.61 0.15 1.57
C SER A 134 -16.45 0.63 0.70
N MET A 135 -16.16 1.94 0.72
CA MET A 135 -15.14 2.54 -0.13
C MET A 135 -14.60 3.82 0.52
N PHE A 136 -13.30 4.06 0.38
CA PHE A 136 -12.70 5.34 0.71
C PHE A 136 -11.52 5.66 -0.20
N THR A 137 -11.04 6.90 -0.14
CA THR A 137 -9.82 7.33 -0.84
C THR A 137 -8.69 7.55 0.16
N SER A 138 -7.47 7.16 -0.22
CA SER A 138 -6.24 7.43 0.52
C SER A 138 -5.24 8.21 -0.34
N PHE A 139 -4.25 8.84 0.31
CA PHE A 139 -3.13 9.43 -0.41
C PHE A 139 -2.04 8.38 -0.64
N CYS A 140 -1.51 8.38 -1.86
CA CYS A 140 -0.43 7.49 -2.25
C CYS A 140 0.85 7.84 -1.48
N PRO A 141 1.42 6.89 -0.73
CA PRO A 141 2.57 7.17 0.11
C PRO A 141 3.85 7.42 -0.68
N LEU A 142 3.92 7.02 -1.96
CA LEU A 142 5.11 7.22 -2.79
C LEU A 142 5.12 8.57 -3.54
N CYS A 143 3.96 9.07 -3.98
CA CYS A 143 3.92 10.24 -4.89
C CYS A 143 2.93 11.35 -4.50
N GLY A 144 2.19 11.16 -3.40
CA GLY A 144 1.14 12.08 -2.93
C GLY A 144 -0.12 12.11 -3.79
N GLY A 145 -0.24 11.25 -4.80
CA GLY A 145 -1.47 11.09 -5.60
C GLY A 145 -2.62 10.50 -4.80
N VAL A 146 -3.75 10.21 -5.45
CA VAL A 146 -4.93 9.59 -4.81
C VAL A 146 -5.04 8.12 -5.22
N GLN A 147 -5.42 7.27 -4.27
CA GLN A 147 -5.76 5.86 -4.45
C GLN A 147 -7.18 5.60 -3.93
N GLY A 148 -7.92 4.74 -4.63
CA GLY A 148 -9.20 4.23 -4.16
C GLY A 148 -9.02 2.92 -3.42
N VAL A 149 -9.79 2.69 -2.36
CA VAL A 149 -9.77 1.47 -1.57
C VAL A 149 -11.22 1.02 -1.38
N GLU A 150 -11.55 -0.18 -1.84
CA GLU A 150 -12.91 -0.73 -1.86
C GLU A 150 -12.97 -2.05 -1.08
N SER A 151 -13.97 -2.22 -0.23
CA SER A 151 -14.19 -3.45 0.52
C SER A 151 -14.80 -4.51 -0.39
N LYS A 152 -14.25 -5.73 -0.36
CA LYS A 152 -14.82 -6.89 -1.08
C LYS A 152 -16.11 -7.40 -0.45
N GLY A 153 -16.35 -7.07 0.82
CA GLY A 153 -17.45 -7.61 1.62
C GLY A 153 -18.78 -6.88 1.43
N ASN A 154 -18.80 -5.76 0.70
CA ASN A 154 -20.05 -5.07 0.39
C ASN A 154 -20.42 -5.38 -1.07
N PRO A 155 -21.57 -6.03 -1.35
CA PRO A 155 -22.09 -5.99 -2.70
C PRO A 155 -22.25 -4.52 -3.06
N ALA A 156 -21.67 -4.10 -4.19
CA ALA A 156 -22.06 -2.86 -4.84
C ALA A 156 -23.59 -2.78 -4.79
N PRO A 157 -24.21 -1.60 -4.57
CA PRO A 157 -25.66 -1.48 -4.65
C PRO A 157 -26.07 -2.04 -6.01
N SER A 158 -26.63 -3.26 -5.97
CA SER A 158 -27.10 -3.99 -7.13
C SER A 158 -28.06 -3.06 -7.82
N GLY A 159 -27.73 -2.68 -9.06
CA GLY A 159 -28.42 -1.67 -9.88
C GLY A 159 -29.88 -1.50 -9.51
N GLY A 160 -30.12 -0.64 -8.53
CA GLY A 160 -31.44 -0.13 -8.23
C GLY A 160 -31.68 0.89 -9.32
N GLU A 161 -32.53 0.51 -10.26
CA GLU A 161 -33.35 1.35 -11.11
C GLU A 161 -32.87 2.81 -11.14
N ALA A 162 -32.22 3.18 -12.25
CA ALA A 162 -31.79 4.55 -12.51
C ALA A 162 -32.96 5.52 -12.29
N ALA A 163 -33.06 6.03 -11.06
CA ALA A 163 -33.77 7.24 -10.77
C ALA A 163 -33.03 8.32 -11.55
N LEU A 164 -33.63 8.73 -12.66
CA LEU A 164 -33.21 9.85 -13.50
C LEU A 164 -32.89 11.02 -12.56
N ALA A 165 -31.60 11.27 -12.35
CA ALA A 165 -31.17 12.51 -11.73
C ALA A 165 -31.72 13.66 -12.59
N PRO A 166 -32.34 14.70 -11.99
CA PRO A 166 -32.75 15.87 -12.75
C PRO A 166 -31.49 16.45 -13.41
N GLN A 167 -31.53 16.55 -14.74
CA GLN A 167 -30.43 17.07 -15.54
C GLN A 167 -29.99 18.43 -14.97
N ALA A 168 -28.74 18.51 -14.55
CA ALA A 168 -28.13 19.78 -14.18
C ALA A 168 -28.15 20.67 -15.43
N ALA A 169 -28.94 21.73 -15.39
CA ALA A 169 -29.00 22.70 -16.48
C ALA A 169 -27.59 23.23 -16.76
N GLU A 170 -27.13 23.06 -18.00
CA GLU A 170 -25.85 23.57 -18.48
C GLU A 170 -25.81 25.08 -18.30
N ARG A 171 -24.99 25.54 -17.34
CA ARG A 171 -24.68 26.95 -17.20
C ARG A 171 -23.41 27.25 -18.02
N PRO A 172 -23.46 28.18 -18.98
CA PRO A 172 -22.29 28.54 -19.76
C PRO A 172 -21.19 29.17 -18.89
N TRP A 173 -19.95 28.83 -19.24
CA TRP A 173 -18.70 29.03 -18.50
C TRP A 173 -18.25 30.50 -18.31
N TRP A 174 -19.06 31.50 -18.68
CA TRP A 174 -18.70 32.93 -18.64
C TRP A 174 -19.50 33.79 -17.65
N ARG A 175 -20.26 33.18 -16.74
CA ARG A 175 -20.93 33.90 -15.65
C ARG A 175 -20.20 33.71 -14.31
N PHE A 176 -19.08 34.41 -14.16
CA PHE A 176 -18.47 34.72 -12.86
C PHE A 176 -17.91 36.15 -12.88
N TRP A 177 -18.79 37.14 -12.73
CA TRP A 177 -18.52 38.48 -12.19
C TRP A 177 -19.78 38.95 -11.47
#